data_AF-A0A2V4DH91-F1
#
_entry.id   AF-A0A2V4DH91-F1
#
_cell.length_a   1.000
_cell.length_b   1.000
_cell.length_c   1.000
_cell.angle_alpha   90.00
_cell.angle_beta   90.00
_cell.angle_gamma   90.00
#
_symmetry.space_group_name_H-M   'P 1'
#
loop_
_entity.id
_entity.type
_entity.pdbx_description
1 polymer ?
#
loop_
_entity_poly.entity_id
_entity_poly.type
_entity_poly.pdbx_seq_one_letter_code
_entity_poly.pdbx_strand_id
1 'polypeptide(L)'
;MVDGTQGPVPIFSEETRVTSGVEVTQKLIHAAKTLSSILRGTLGPRGLDKGLYKTNGEFAVTSDGARVLNDLLIKNPGAKLLVSLGQTQESAIGDGVTSTVLFAGALLDEAGRLIRKGVHPLTVVDGYLMAAEIAASALEENVINCSPDDSELLQKVASTSLTGRAAGSDTRFATMLVEALRKVTHETESGIRTEAEDVLFEKLEDSTINDTRMVAGVFWRQRIPMERMAGVRENAKVALLNCDIKQRESKRDTEIELQSAEDLQKFMEIHEQTLVEISDKIITSGAEIICSSGDIDRIVLHRLAAAGKVVIHDIDHIQLVHLAQASGAKLVEHLDDLSSDNLGLVGRFEAERRLATDEVQDRIIFDDCTGPLVTILVGGAMGAEETIRGMYDALRATSLALSEGTLLPGGGASHMIASKAVKEAAEKIADRSRLGMDAFSRALEMIPWMLAANAGVNPLDALLELRSAVRENMVAAGVSPDGSISSMLEVLEPAESILHGIMAATETANTLLRCDQVISARGD
;
A
#
# COMPACT_ATOMS: atom_id res chain seq x y z
N MET A 1 -54.23 -25.43 44.05
CA MET A 1 -52.78 -25.71 44.02
C MET A 1 -52.40 -26.05 42.59
N VAL A 2 -51.90 -25.08 41.83
CA VAL A 2 -50.71 -25.20 40.97
C VAL A 2 -50.21 -23.76 40.81
N ASP A 3 -49.43 -23.31 41.80
CA ASP A 3 -48.52 -22.19 41.61
C ASP A 3 -47.39 -22.69 40.71
N GLY A 4 -47.23 -22.03 39.57
CA GLY A 4 -46.16 -22.26 38.61
C GLY A 4 -45.50 -20.95 38.25
N THR A 5 -45.08 -20.18 39.27
CA THR A 5 -44.13 -19.08 39.09
C THR A 5 -42.80 -19.65 38.61
N GLN A 6 -42.64 -19.79 37.29
CA GLN A 6 -41.31 -19.88 36.69
C GLN A 6 -40.65 -18.51 36.86
N GLY A 7 -39.85 -18.36 37.91
CA GLY A 7 -38.90 -17.25 37.99
C GLY A 7 -37.97 -17.28 36.77
N PRO A 8 -37.49 -16.12 36.28
CA PRO A 8 -36.62 -16.08 35.13
C PRO A 8 -35.38 -16.94 35.39
N VAL A 9 -35.15 -17.94 34.55
CA VAL A 9 -33.95 -18.77 34.59
C VAL A 9 -32.75 -17.84 34.31
N PRO A 10 -31.77 -17.73 35.22
CA PRO A 10 -30.59 -16.91 34.95
C PRO A 10 -29.75 -17.62 33.86
N ILE A 11 -29.85 -17.13 32.63
CA ILE A 11 -29.12 -17.65 31.47
C ILE A 11 -27.68 -17.08 31.40
N PHE A 12 -27.45 -15.90 31.98
CA PHE A 12 -26.18 -15.19 31.89
C PHE A 12 -25.60 -14.89 33.29
N SER A 13 -24.28 -14.69 33.36
CA SER A 13 -23.64 -14.16 34.57
C SER A 13 -24.12 -12.73 34.85
N GLU A 14 -24.10 -12.30 36.12
CA GLU A 14 -24.46 -10.92 36.51
C GLU A 14 -23.61 -9.84 35.81
N GLU A 15 -22.44 -10.24 35.30
CA GLU A 15 -21.50 -9.38 34.57
C GLU A 15 -21.88 -9.20 33.08
N THR A 16 -22.76 -10.03 32.53
CA THR A 16 -23.14 -9.95 31.11
C THR A 16 -24.13 -8.81 30.88
N ARG A 17 -23.73 -7.82 30.07
CA ARG A 17 -24.63 -6.73 29.65
C ARG A 17 -25.16 -6.99 28.25
N VAL A 18 -26.47 -7.12 28.13
CA VAL A 18 -27.18 -7.19 26.85
C VAL A 18 -27.85 -5.85 26.59
N THR A 19 -27.40 -5.16 25.54
CA THR A 19 -28.14 -4.01 25.00
C THR A 19 -28.93 -4.50 23.80
N SER A 20 -30.22 -4.20 23.73
CA SER A 20 -31.10 -4.68 22.64
C SER A 20 -31.97 -3.57 22.05
N GLY A 21 -32.45 -3.80 20.84
CA GLY A 21 -33.43 -2.94 20.17
C GLY A 21 -32.80 -1.77 19.41
N VAL A 22 -33.64 -0.81 19.02
CA VAL A 22 -33.29 0.32 18.12
C VAL A 22 -32.16 1.18 18.69
N GLU A 23 -32.01 1.26 20.02
CA GLU A 23 -30.94 2.01 20.68
C GLU A 23 -29.55 1.45 20.36
N VAL A 24 -29.42 0.13 20.15
CA VAL A 24 -28.16 -0.51 19.76
C VAL A 24 -27.74 -0.03 18.39
N THR A 25 -28.63 -0.17 17.41
CA THR A 25 -28.37 0.24 16.04
C THR A 25 -28.04 1.72 15.97
N GLN A 26 -28.72 2.57 16.76
CA GLN A 26 -28.41 4.00 16.84
C GLN A 26 -27.03 4.29 17.46
N LYS A 27 -26.62 3.57 18.52
CA LYS A 27 -25.29 3.70 19.12
C LYS A 27 -24.18 3.29 18.14
N LEU A 28 -24.39 2.21 17.39
CA LEU A 28 -23.45 1.75 16.36
C LEU A 28 -23.33 2.77 15.22
N ILE A 29 -24.47 3.26 14.70
CA ILE A 29 -24.51 4.32 13.68
C ILE A 29 -23.81 5.59 14.18
N HIS A 30 -24.05 5.98 15.44
CA HIS A 30 -23.41 7.16 16.01
C HIS A 30 -21.89 7.01 16.08
N ALA A 31 -21.38 5.85 16.52
CA ALA A 31 -19.94 5.59 16.56
C ALA A 31 -19.31 5.63 15.16
N ALA A 32 -19.97 5.01 14.17
CA ALA A 32 -19.54 5.02 12.77
C ALA A 32 -19.53 6.45 12.17
N LYS A 33 -20.55 7.25 12.48
CA LYS A 33 -20.62 8.67 12.09
C LYS A 33 -19.51 9.49 12.71
N THR A 34 -19.20 9.26 13.98
CA THR A 34 -18.10 9.96 14.67
C THR A 34 -16.76 9.63 14.02
N LEU A 35 -16.50 8.35 13.72
CA LEU A 35 -15.26 7.95 13.06
C LEU A 35 -15.12 8.57 11.67
N SER A 36 -16.16 8.45 10.83
CA SER A 36 -16.16 9.09 9.50
C SER A 36 -15.98 10.61 9.59
N SER A 37 -16.52 11.27 10.62
CA SER A 37 -16.33 12.72 10.81
C SER A 37 -14.89 13.15 11.07
N ILE A 38 -14.05 12.28 11.65
CA ILE A 38 -12.61 12.55 11.86
C ILE A 38 -11.89 12.63 10.51
N LEU A 39 -12.25 11.75 9.58
CA LEU A 39 -11.65 11.64 8.25
C LEU A 39 -12.19 12.65 7.23
N ARG A 40 -13.33 13.31 7.50
CA ARG A 40 -13.94 14.28 6.56
C ARG A 40 -12.97 15.32 6.01
N GLY A 41 -12.10 15.84 6.88
CA GLY A 41 -11.16 16.87 6.51
C GLY A 41 -9.98 16.39 5.65
N THR A 42 -9.76 15.08 5.46
CA THR A 42 -8.64 14.56 4.67
C THR A 42 -8.99 14.29 3.21
N LEU A 43 -10.28 14.34 2.83
CA LEU A 43 -10.72 14.03 1.48
C LEU A 43 -10.42 15.16 0.49
N GLY A 44 -9.81 14.82 -0.65
CA GLY A 44 -9.63 15.71 -1.79
C GLY A 44 -8.33 16.52 -1.78
N PRO A 45 -8.08 17.30 -2.84
CA PRO A 45 -6.79 17.99 -3.05
C PRO A 45 -6.53 19.13 -2.06
N ARG A 46 -7.59 19.64 -1.41
CA ARG A 46 -7.53 20.64 -0.34
C ARG A 46 -7.77 20.00 1.04
N GLY A 47 -7.63 18.69 1.14
CA GLY A 47 -7.65 17.97 2.41
C GLY A 47 -6.54 18.46 3.34
N LEU A 48 -6.81 18.43 4.64
CA LEU A 48 -5.89 18.80 5.70
C LEU A 48 -5.34 17.55 6.38
N ASP A 49 -4.05 17.60 6.70
CA ASP A 49 -3.38 16.56 7.46
C ASP A 49 -3.94 16.44 8.89
N LYS A 50 -3.82 15.24 9.45
CA LYS A 50 -4.11 14.93 10.85
C LYS A 50 -2.81 14.75 11.61
N GLY A 51 -2.66 15.49 12.70
CA GLY A 51 -1.64 15.24 13.72
C GLY A 51 -2.12 14.15 14.68
N LEU A 52 -1.36 13.07 14.78
CA LEU A 52 -1.66 11.89 15.59
C LEU A 52 -0.52 11.64 16.58
N TYR A 53 -0.88 11.29 17.81
CA TYR A 53 0.07 10.71 18.76
C TYR A 53 -0.12 9.20 18.77
N LYS A 54 0.95 8.49 18.41
CA LYS A 54 0.98 7.03 18.47
C LYS A 54 1.07 6.54 19.91
N THR A 55 0.77 5.26 20.12
CA THR A 55 0.89 4.59 21.42
C THR A 55 2.31 4.58 21.97
N ASN A 56 3.33 4.66 21.11
CA ASN A 56 4.74 4.77 21.50
C ASN A 56 5.17 6.21 21.89
N GLY A 57 4.27 7.20 21.78
CA GLY A 57 4.55 8.61 22.08
C GLY A 57 5.11 9.43 20.92
N GLU A 58 5.32 8.84 19.74
CA GLU A 58 5.71 9.58 18.54
C GLU A 58 4.55 10.41 18.00
N PHE A 59 4.86 11.62 17.54
CA PHE A 59 3.94 12.46 16.81
C PHE A 59 4.10 12.21 15.31
N ALA A 60 3.01 11.89 14.63
CA ALA A 60 2.96 11.72 13.18
C ALA A 60 1.94 12.69 12.58
N VAL A 61 2.23 13.16 11.36
CA VAL A 61 1.30 13.98 10.56
C VAL A 61 1.03 13.22 9.28
N THR A 62 -0.24 13.03 8.94
CA THR A 62 -0.63 12.30 7.73
C THR A 62 -1.97 12.77 7.18
N SER A 63 -2.10 12.79 5.84
CA SER A 63 -3.37 12.95 5.14
C SER A 63 -4.06 11.61 4.85
N ASP A 64 -3.33 10.49 4.99
CA ASP A 64 -3.83 9.17 4.64
C ASP A 64 -4.82 8.65 5.69
N GLY A 65 -6.06 8.45 5.25
CA GLY A 65 -7.13 7.94 6.08
C GLY A 65 -6.87 6.53 6.61
N ALA A 66 -6.13 5.70 5.88
CA ALA A 66 -5.82 4.34 6.27
C ALA A 66 -4.90 4.32 7.50
N ARG A 67 -3.81 5.10 7.44
CA ARG A 67 -2.93 5.31 8.60
C ARG A 67 -3.67 5.90 9.80
N VAL A 68 -4.51 6.91 9.58
CA VAL A 68 -5.32 7.50 10.67
C VAL A 68 -6.18 6.43 11.35
N LEU A 69 -6.79 5.52 10.59
CA LEU A 69 -7.61 4.44 11.16
C LEU A 69 -6.78 3.39 11.91
N ASN A 70 -5.61 3.02 11.39
CA ASN A 70 -4.73 2.02 11.98
C ASN A 70 -4.10 2.48 13.31
N ASP A 71 -3.80 3.77 13.44
CA ASP A 71 -3.21 4.35 14.65
C ASP A 71 -4.25 4.62 15.77
N LEU A 72 -5.56 4.60 15.46
CA LEU A 72 -6.63 4.89 16.42
C LEU A 72 -7.02 3.68 17.28
N LEU A 73 -6.93 3.82 18.61
CA LEU A 73 -7.40 2.82 19.56
C LEU A 73 -8.94 2.83 19.71
N ILE A 74 -9.62 2.03 18.89
CA ILE A 74 -11.08 2.01 18.82
C ILE A 74 -11.67 0.88 19.67
N LYS A 75 -12.54 1.24 20.62
CA LYS A 75 -13.26 0.28 21.49
C LYS A 75 -14.61 -0.16 20.90
N ASN A 76 -15.35 0.78 20.31
CA ASN A 76 -16.71 0.51 19.84
C ASN A 76 -16.71 -0.46 18.65
N PRO A 77 -17.52 -1.55 18.67
CA PRO A 77 -17.53 -2.55 17.61
C PRO A 77 -17.98 -1.99 16.25
N GLY A 78 -18.90 -1.03 16.23
CA GLY A 78 -19.35 -0.40 15.00
C GLY A 78 -18.26 0.43 14.32
N ALA A 79 -17.43 1.10 15.13
CA ALA A 79 -16.26 1.82 14.62
C ALA A 79 -15.13 0.85 14.21
N LYS A 80 -14.95 -0.30 14.90
CA LYS A 80 -13.98 -1.33 14.48
C LYS A 80 -14.30 -1.89 13.09
N LEU A 81 -15.58 -2.12 12.79
CA LEU A 81 -15.99 -2.59 11.46
C LEU A 81 -15.63 -1.59 10.34
N LEU A 82 -15.72 -0.28 10.60
CA LEU A 82 -15.26 0.73 9.65
C LEU A 82 -13.72 0.77 9.50
N VAL A 83 -12.96 0.48 10.57
CA VAL A 83 -11.50 0.32 10.46
C VAL A 83 -11.17 -0.86 9.57
N SER A 84 -11.83 -2.00 9.78
CA SER A 84 -11.65 -3.19 8.94
C SER A 84 -12.01 -2.91 7.48
N LEU A 85 -13.10 -2.17 7.21
CA LEU A 85 -13.43 -1.70 5.86
C LEU A 85 -12.28 -0.90 5.24
N GLY A 86 -11.70 0.04 6.00
CA GLY A 86 -10.57 0.83 5.53
C GLY A 86 -9.34 -0.03 5.20
N GLN A 87 -9.02 -1.02 6.05
CA GLN A 87 -7.93 -1.98 5.83
C GLN A 87 -8.18 -2.88 4.62
N THR A 88 -9.43 -3.31 4.39
CA THR A 88 -9.78 -4.10 3.20
C THR A 88 -9.61 -3.28 1.92
N GLN A 89 -10.05 -2.03 1.91
CA GLN A 89 -9.86 -1.12 0.77
C GLN A 89 -8.37 -0.82 0.54
N GLU A 90 -7.62 -0.55 1.60
CA GLU A 90 -6.17 -0.35 1.54
C GLU A 90 -5.48 -1.58 0.97
N SER A 91 -5.76 -2.79 1.49
CA SER A 91 -5.14 -4.02 1.02
C SER A 91 -5.50 -4.36 -0.44
N ALA A 92 -6.76 -4.20 -0.85
CA ALA A 92 -7.20 -4.55 -2.20
C ALA A 92 -6.72 -3.55 -3.26
N ILE A 93 -6.90 -2.25 -3.01
CA ILE A 93 -6.73 -1.19 -4.02
C ILE A 93 -5.49 -0.33 -3.73
N GLY A 94 -5.30 0.05 -2.46
CA GLY A 94 -4.24 0.98 -2.03
C GLY A 94 -4.62 2.46 -2.09
N ASP A 95 -5.83 2.79 -2.53
CA ASP A 95 -6.36 4.15 -2.51
C ASP A 95 -7.87 4.15 -2.24
N GLY A 96 -8.46 5.33 -2.02
CA GLY A 96 -9.91 5.48 -1.81
C GLY A 96 -10.39 5.07 -0.41
N VAL A 97 -9.49 4.84 0.55
CA VAL A 97 -9.86 4.45 1.92
C VAL A 97 -10.75 5.50 2.58
N THR A 98 -10.38 6.78 2.45
CA THR A 98 -11.13 7.91 3.02
C THR A 98 -12.54 8.01 2.43
N SER A 99 -12.68 7.94 1.09
CA SER A 99 -13.98 8.03 0.42
C SER A 99 -14.88 6.85 0.78
N THR A 100 -14.35 5.64 0.80
CA THR A 100 -15.08 4.41 1.18
C THR A 100 -15.62 4.48 2.61
N VAL A 101 -14.80 4.91 3.58
CA VAL A 101 -15.23 5.04 4.98
C VAL A 101 -16.22 6.20 5.17
N LEU A 102 -16.05 7.30 4.45
CA LEU A 102 -17.01 8.41 4.45
C LEU A 102 -18.36 8.00 3.87
N PHE A 103 -18.36 7.24 2.76
CA PHE A 103 -19.57 6.74 2.13
C PHE A 103 -20.31 5.76 3.04
N ALA A 104 -19.61 4.80 3.68
CA ALA A 104 -20.20 3.92 4.68
C ALA A 104 -20.83 4.70 5.86
N GLY A 105 -20.13 5.73 6.34
CA GLY A 105 -20.65 6.63 7.38
C GLY A 105 -21.91 7.40 6.94
N ALA A 106 -21.96 7.83 5.67
CA ALA A 106 -23.11 8.51 5.09
C ALA A 106 -24.33 7.59 4.95
N LEU A 107 -24.13 6.36 4.48
CA LEU A 107 -25.17 5.32 4.43
C LEU A 107 -25.77 5.08 5.82
N LEU A 108 -24.93 4.91 6.84
CA LEU A 108 -25.40 4.68 8.20
C LEU A 108 -26.17 5.88 8.78
N ASP A 109 -25.76 7.12 8.47
CA ASP A 109 -26.49 8.32 8.92
C ASP A 109 -27.87 8.43 8.26
N GLU A 110 -27.97 8.14 6.96
CA GLU A 110 -29.24 8.12 6.22
C GLU A 110 -30.15 6.98 6.73
N ALA A 111 -29.61 5.77 6.92
CA ALA A 111 -30.33 4.65 7.49
C ALA A 111 -30.86 4.98 8.89
N GLY A 112 -30.06 5.62 9.74
CA GLY A 112 -30.47 6.07 11.06
C GLY A 112 -31.66 7.04 11.03
N ARG A 113 -31.75 7.91 10.01
CA ARG A 113 -32.92 8.79 9.82
C ARG A 113 -34.17 8.01 9.43
N LEU A 114 -34.05 6.99 8.59
CA LEU A 114 -35.18 6.13 8.19
C LEU A 114 -35.68 5.27 9.36
N ILE A 115 -34.77 4.69 10.15
CA ILE A 115 -35.10 3.88 11.32
C ILE A 115 -35.84 4.71 12.36
N ARG A 116 -35.41 5.97 12.60
CA ARG A 116 -36.15 6.90 13.49
C ARG A 116 -37.56 7.22 13.00
N LYS A 117 -37.81 7.15 11.69
CA LYS A 117 -39.14 7.32 11.09
C LYS A 117 -39.97 6.02 11.12
N GLY A 118 -39.46 4.95 11.73
CA GLY A 118 -40.17 3.67 11.85
C GLY A 118 -39.99 2.72 10.67
N VAL A 119 -39.03 2.97 9.77
CA VAL A 119 -38.70 2.01 8.70
C VAL A 119 -37.91 0.85 9.31
N HIS A 120 -38.30 -0.38 8.99
CA HIS A 120 -37.60 -1.57 9.48
C HIS A 120 -36.19 -1.64 8.88
N PRO A 121 -35.12 -1.94 9.65
CA PRO A 121 -33.75 -1.99 9.15
C PRO A 121 -33.57 -2.86 7.90
N LEU A 122 -34.20 -4.04 7.87
CA LEU A 122 -34.13 -4.93 6.70
C LEU A 122 -34.68 -4.31 5.41
N THR A 123 -35.72 -3.47 5.48
CA THR A 123 -36.24 -2.77 4.30
C THR A 123 -35.24 -1.74 3.77
N VAL A 124 -34.43 -1.14 4.65
CA VAL A 124 -33.34 -0.24 4.24
C VAL A 124 -32.23 -1.05 3.56
N VAL A 125 -31.87 -2.20 4.14
CA VAL A 125 -30.87 -3.12 3.59
C VAL A 125 -31.25 -3.60 2.20
N ASP A 126 -32.50 -4.02 1.98
CA ASP A 126 -32.99 -4.44 0.67
C ASP A 126 -32.86 -3.31 -0.37
N GLY A 127 -33.22 -2.08 0.01
CA GLY A 127 -33.06 -0.90 -0.85
C GLY A 127 -31.60 -0.54 -1.14
N TYR A 128 -30.69 -0.74 -0.19
CA TYR A 128 -29.25 -0.51 -0.38
C TYR A 128 -28.61 -1.54 -1.32
N LEU A 129 -29.00 -2.82 -1.21
CA LEU A 129 -28.51 -3.86 -2.12
C LEU A 129 -28.92 -3.58 -3.57
N MET A 130 -30.20 -3.26 -3.81
CA MET A 130 -30.67 -2.89 -5.16
C MET A 130 -29.95 -1.63 -5.68
N ALA A 131 -29.77 -0.62 -4.83
CA ALA A 131 -29.08 0.61 -5.22
C ALA A 131 -27.60 0.38 -5.57
N ALA A 132 -26.90 -0.48 -4.85
CA ALA A 132 -25.50 -0.79 -5.11
C ALA A 132 -25.31 -1.51 -6.45
N GLU A 133 -26.17 -2.49 -6.78
CA GLU A 133 -26.15 -3.16 -8.09
C GLU A 133 -26.38 -2.16 -9.23
N ILE A 134 -27.39 -1.29 -9.12
CA ILE A 134 -27.68 -0.25 -10.12
C ILE A 134 -26.53 0.76 -10.24
N ALA A 135 -25.93 1.15 -9.12
CA ALA A 135 -24.78 2.04 -9.10
C ALA A 135 -23.58 1.42 -9.83
N ALA A 136 -23.26 0.16 -9.57
CA ALA A 136 -22.17 -0.54 -10.25
C ALA A 136 -22.40 -0.65 -11.75
N SER A 137 -23.58 -1.10 -12.19
CA SER A 137 -23.90 -1.18 -13.62
C SER A 137 -23.81 0.19 -14.30
N ALA A 138 -24.27 1.26 -13.65
CA ALA A 138 -24.16 2.61 -14.21
C ALA A 138 -22.70 3.08 -14.33
N LEU A 139 -21.84 2.69 -13.39
CA LEU A 139 -20.41 3.00 -13.47
C LEU A 139 -19.72 2.18 -14.57
N GLU A 140 -20.01 0.89 -14.68
CA GLU A 140 -19.51 -0.01 -15.73
C GLU A 140 -19.90 0.46 -17.16
N GLU A 141 -21.06 1.08 -17.32
CA GLU A 141 -21.48 1.68 -18.60
C GLU A 141 -20.74 2.98 -18.96
N ASN A 142 -20.13 3.66 -17.98
CA ASN A 142 -19.49 4.98 -18.15
C ASN A 142 -17.95 4.93 -18.02
N VAL A 143 -17.38 3.72 -18.12
CA VAL A 143 -15.94 3.50 -18.01
C VAL A 143 -15.21 4.04 -19.24
N ILE A 144 -14.02 4.60 -19.00
CA ILE A 144 -13.06 5.02 -20.01
C ILE A 144 -12.02 3.90 -20.13
N ASN A 145 -11.93 3.28 -21.31
CA ASN A 145 -10.92 2.24 -21.55
C ASN A 145 -9.53 2.87 -21.66
N CYS A 146 -8.56 2.27 -20.98
CA CYS A 146 -7.14 2.62 -21.00
C CYS A 146 -6.36 1.42 -21.53
N SER A 147 -5.56 1.63 -22.58
CA SER A 147 -4.62 0.61 -23.01
C SER A 147 -3.33 0.68 -22.16
N PRO A 148 -2.57 -0.41 -22.05
CA PRO A 148 -1.28 -0.42 -21.32
C PRO A 148 -0.25 0.58 -21.89
N ASP A 149 -0.37 0.91 -23.17
CA ASP A 149 0.53 1.82 -23.87
C ASP A 149 0.17 3.31 -23.67
N ASP A 150 -1.00 3.62 -23.10
CA ASP A 150 -1.49 4.99 -22.89
C ASP A 150 -0.81 5.68 -21.69
N SER A 151 0.47 6.05 -21.87
CA SER A 151 1.27 6.74 -20.84
C SER A 151 0.59 8.00 -20.32
N GLU A 152 -0.11 8.74 -21.18
CA GLU A 152 -0.79 9.97 -20.78
C GLU A 152 -1.95 9.72 -19.80
N LEU A 153 -2.74 8.66 -20.02
CA LEU A 153 -3.85 8.31 -19.12
C LEU A 153 -3.33 7.78 -17.78
N LEU A 154 -2.30 6.92 -17.81
CA LEU A 154 -1.66 6.41 -16.60
C LEU A 154 -0.99 7.53 -15.79
N GLN A 155 -0.37 8.51 -16.45
CA GLN A 155 0.16 9.69 -15.79
C GLN A 155 -0.93 10.54 -15.13
N LYS A 156 -2.11 10.67 -15.77
CA LYS A 156 -3.27 11.34 -15.16
C LYS A 156 -3.75 10.61 -13.91
N VAL A 157 -3.82 9.28 -13.93
CA VAL A 157 -4.18 8.45 -12.75
C VAL A 157 -3.16 8.66 -11.62
N ALA A 158 -1.86 8.49 -11.92
CA ALA A 158 -0.79 8.71 -10.95
C ALA A 158 -0.84 10.13 -10.37
N SER A 159 -1.04 11.15 -11.22
CA SER A 159 -1.16 12.54 -10.77
C SER A 159 -2.36 12.75 -9.85
N THR A 160 -3.49 12.10 -10.15
CA THR A 160 -4.72 12.20 -9.37
C THR A 160 -4.51 11.62 -7.97
N SER A 161 -3.97 10.41 -7.85
CA SER A 161 -3.70 9.78 -6.54
C SER A 161 -2.63 10.53 -5.72
N LEU A 162 -1.68 11.20 -6.40
CA LEU A 162 -0.69 12.04 -5.73
C LEU A 162 -1.28 13.37 -5.23
N THR A 163 -2.36 13.88 -5.83
CA THR A 163 -2.94 15.18 -5.44
C THR A 163 -3.43 15.17 -3.98
N GLY A 164 -3.25 16.31 -3.30
CA GLY A 164 -3.62 16.44 -1.88
C GLY A 164 -2.64 15.82 -0.88
N ARG A 165 -1.54 15.22 -1.37
CA ARG A 165 -0.47 14.65 -0.53
C ARG A 165 0.82 15.46 -0.66
N ALA A 166 1.80 15.24 0.23
CA ALA A 166 3.10 15.91 0.18
C ALA A 166 3.82 15.76 -1.19
N ALA A 167 3.63 14.60 -1.85
CA ALA A 167 4.16 14.30 -3.17
C ALA A 167 3.36 14.94 -4.33
N GLY A 168 2.15 15.46 -4.11
CA GLY A 168 1.28 15.98 -5.17
C GLY A 168 1.71 17.30 -5.83
N SER A 169 2.71 17.97 -5.27
CA SER A 169 3.20 19.25 -5.80
C SER A 169 4.11 19.10 -7.02
N ASP A 170 4.66 17.91 -7.24
CA ASP A 170 5.65 17.65 -8.29
C ASP A 170 5.15 16.62 -9.31
N THR A 171 4.86 17.09 -10.52
CA THR A 171 4.40 16.24 -11.62
C THR A 171 5.45 15.22 -12.07
N ARG A 172 6.73 15.43 -11.73
CA ARG A 172 7.82 14.48 -12.06
C ARG A 172 7.60 13.12 -11.42
N PHE A 173 6.97 13.06 -10.24
CA PHE A 173 6.68 11.79 -9.57
C PHE A 173 5.69 10.93 -10.35
N ALA A 174 4.64 11.55 -10.92
CA ALA A 174 3.69 10.81 -11.75
C ALA A 174 4.38 10.16 -12.96
N THR A 175 5.23 10.91 -13.66
CA THR A 175 6.01 10.39 -14.80
C THR A 175 6.97 9.27 -14.36
N MET A 176 7.69 9.46 -13.25
CA MET A 176 8.62 8.48 -12.70
C MET A 176 7.93 7.16 -12.32
N LEU A 177 6.74 7.23 -11.71
CA LEU A 177 5.97 6.04 -11.33
C LEU A 177 5.52 5.24 -12.56
N VAL A 178 5.08 5.92 -13.62
CA VAL A 178 4.69 5.26 -14.88
C VAL A 178 5.90 4.64 -15.59
N GLU A 179 7.06 5.31 -15.58
CA GLU A 179 8.31 4.76 -16.11
C GLU A 179 8.78 3.52 -15.32
N ALA A 180 8.70 3.57 -13.98
CA ALA A 180 9.03 2.46 -13.11
C ALA A 180 8.12 1.25 -13.38
N LEU A 181 6.80 1.46 -13.44
CA LEU A 181 5.84 0.39 -13.76
C LEU A 181 6.12 -0.23 -15.12
N ARG A 182 6.34 0.57 -16.16
CA ARG A 182 6.66 0.04 -17.51
C ARG A 182 7.89 -0.84 -17.55
N LYS A 183 8.90 -0.54 -16.72
CA LYS A 183 10.12 -1.34 -16.63
C LYS A 183 9.89 -2.68 -15.93
N VAL A 184 8.98 -2.71 -14.96
CA VAL A 184 8.61 -3.89 -14.17
C VAL A 184 7.55 -4.74 -14.87
N THR A 185 6.72 -4.13 -15.72
CA THR A 185 5.65 -4.81 -16.44
C THR A 185 6.22 -5.81 -17.44
N HIS A 186 5.81 -7.07 -17.29
CA HIS A 186 6.13 -8.13 -18.24
C HIS A 186 4.86 -8.81 -18.75
N GLU A 187 4.78 -8.98 -20.06
CA GLU A 187 3.78 -9.83 -20.68
C GLU A 187 4.11 -11.30 -20.39
N THR A 188 3.19 -11.98 -19.70
CA THR A 188 3.25 -13.42 -19.46
C THR A 188 2.13 -14.12 -20.23
N GLU A 189 2.22 -15.44 -20.40
CA GLU A 189 1.17 -16.23 -21.08
C GLU A 189 -0.21 -16.11 -20.39
N SER A 190 -0.24 -15.75 -19.10
CA SER A 190 -1.43 -15.54 -18.28
C SER A 190 -1.98 -14.10 -18.29
N GLY A 191 -1.33 -13.17 -18.98
CA GLY A 191 -1.68 -11.74 -19.01
C GLY A 191 -0.52 -10.83 -18.64
N ILE A 192 -0.81 -9.55 -18.44
CA ILE A 192 0.18 -8.54 -18.05
C ILE A 192 0.43 -8.67 -16.55
N ARG A 193 1.64 -9.07 -16.15
CA ARG A 193 2.05 -9.07 -14.74
C ARG A 193 2.67 -7.71 -14.44
N THR A 194 2.02 -6.95 -13.56
CA THR A 194 2.56 -5.72 -13.00
C THR A 194 2.35 -5.76 -11.49
N GLU A 195 3.43 -6.07 -10.77
CA GLU A 195 3.39 -6.08 -9.31
C GLU A 195 4.02 -4.78 -8.80
N ALA A 196 3.25 -4.00 -8.05
CA ALA A 196 3.77 -2.79 -7.40
C ALA A 196 4.88 -3.12 -6.39
N GLU A 197 4.96 -4.38 -5.93
CA GLU A 197 5.97 -4.88 -5.00
C GLU A 197 7.39 -4.92 -5.61
N ASP A 198 7.49 -5.03 -6.94
CA ASP A 198 8.76 -5.04 -7.67
C ASP A 198 9.36 -3.62 -7.82
N VAL A 199 8.64 -2.57 -7.38
CA VAL A 199 9.15 -1.20 -7.24
C VAL A 199 9.41 -0.91 -5.76
N LEU A 200 10.69 -0.87 -5.40
CA LEU A 200 11.14 -0.58 -4.05
C LEU A 200 11.20 0.93 -3.81
N PHE A 201 10.97 1.35 -2.56
CA PHE A 201 11.14 2.72 -2.13
C PHE A 201 12.15 2.79 -1.00
N GLU A 202 13.18 3.62 -1.18
CA GLU A 202 14.25 3.78 -0.20
C GLU A 202 14.47 5.25 0.10
N LYS A 203 14.66 5.57 1.38
CA LYS A 203 14.87 6.95 1.82
C LYS A 203 16.31 7.39 1.58
N LEU A 204 16.53 8.64 1.19
CA LEU A 204 17.85 9.28 1.18
C LEU A 204 17.81 10.48 2.15
N GLU A 205 18.42 10.31 3.32
CA GLU A 205 18.25 11.29 4.41
C GLU A 205 18.97 12.62 4.16
N ASP A 206 20.12 12.57 3.48
CA ASP A 206 20.97 13.73 3.22
C ASP A 206 20.60 14.53 1.97
N SER A 207 19.50 14.18 1.32
CA SER A 207 19.07 14.86 0.11
C SER A 207 17.73 15.55 0.33
N THR A 208 17.35 16.37 -0.65
CA THR A 208 16.05 17.03 -0.66
C THR A 208 15.06 16.20 -1.48
N ILE A 209 13.76 16.45 -1.31
CA ILE A 209 12.70 15.82 -2.12
C ILE A 209 12.96 16.01 -3.62
N ASN A 210 13.62 17.11 -4.02
CA ASN A 210 13.94 17.38 -5.41
C ASN A 210 15.03 16.47 -6.01
N ASP A 211 15.88 15.88 -5.16
CA ASP A 211 16.94 14.96 -5.55
C ASP A 211 16.45 13.52 -5.67
N THR A 212 15.14 13.30 -5.54
CA THR A 212 14.50 12.00 -5.73
C THR A 212 14.77 11.48 -7.13
N ARG A 213 15.21 10.23 -7.24
CA ARG A 213 15.56 9.61 -8.51
C ARG A 213 15.21 8.14 -8.56
N MET A 214 14.91 7.65 -9.76
CA MET A 214 14.73 6.25 -10.05
C MET A 214 16.08 5.59 -10.34
N VAL A 215 16.31 4.42 -9.75
CA VAL A 215 17.46 3.56 -9.99
C VAL A 215 16.95 2.24 -10.58
N ALA A 216 17.55 1.84 -11.69
CA ALA A 216 17.26 0.61 -12.39
C ALA A 216 17.94 -0.59 -11.70
N GLY A 217 17.58 -0.86 -10.45
CA GLY A 217 18.17 -1.93 -9.66
C GLY A 217 17.88 -1.76 -8.18
N VAL A 218 18.89 -1.94 -7.33
CA VAL A 218 18.73 -2.02 -5.87
C VAL A 218 19.62 -1.00 -5.16
N PHE A 219 19.13 -0.47 -4.05
CA PHE A 219 19.90 0.35 -3.13
C PHE A 219 19.98 -0.32 -1.76
N TRP A 220 21.17 -0.32 -1.18
CA TRP A 220 21.40 -0.82 0.17
C TRP A 220 22.18 0.18 1.03
N ARG A 221 21.92 0.05 2.33
CA ARG A 221 22.60 0.76 3.40
C ARG A 221 23.42 -0.22 4.23
N GLN A 222 24.52 -0.71 3.66
CA GLN A 222 25.35 -1.75 4.25
C GLN A 222 26.79 -1.28 4.37
N ARG A 223 27.48 -1.67 5.45
CA ARG A 223 28.89 -1.31 5.65
C ARG A 223 29.78 -2.11 4.69
N ILE A 224 30.65 -1.39 3.98
CA ILE A 224 31.67 -2.04 3.15
C ILE A 224 32.84 -2.47 4.04
N PRO A 225 33.26 -3.76 4.01
CA PRO A 225 34.26 -4.28 4.92
C PRO A 225 35.63 -3.59 4.81
N MET A 226 36.02 -3.18 3.59
CA MET A 226 37.32 -2.55 3.33
C MET A 226 37.19 -1.33 2.42
N GLU A 227 37.96 -0.27 2.71
CA GLU A 227 37.93 0.98 1.94
C GLU A 227 38.30 0.80 0.46
N ARG A 228 39.27 -0.09 0.18
CA ARG A 228 39.70 -0.44 -1.19
C ARG A 228 38.61 -1.09 -2.06
N MET A 229 37.50 -1.53 -1.46
CA MET A 229 36.35 -2.10 -2.17
C MET A 229 35.32 -1.02 -2.56
N ALA A 230 35.41 0.19 -2.01
CA ALA A 230 34.53 1.30 -2.38
C ALA A 230 34.95 1.90 -3.73
N GLY A 231 34.00 2.50 -4.44
CA GLY A 231 34.21 3.11 -5.75
C GLY A 231 33.16 2.71 -6.78
N VAL A 232 33.44 3.07 -8.04
CA VAL A 232 32.54 2.81 -9.17
C VAL A 232 33.08 1.65 -10.02
N ARG A 233 32.17 0.79 -10.48
CA ARG A 233 32.42 -0.26 -11.46
C ARG A 233 31.35 -0.20 -12.54
N GLU A 234 31.73 -0.41 -13.79
CA GLU A 234 30.81 -0.47 -14.93
C GLU A 234 30.79 -1.90 -15.49
N ASN A 235 29.60 -2.37 -15.90
CA ASN A 235 29.37 -3.70 -16.47
C ASN A 235 29.95 -4.84 -15.61
N ALA A 236 29.70 -4.77 -14.31
CA ALA A 236 30.24 -5.72 -13.34
C ALA A 236 29.39 -6.98 -13.24
N LYS A 237 30.04 -8.14 -13.13
CA LYS A 237 29.37 -9.43 -12.87
C LYS A 237 29.14 -9.63 -11.38
N VAL A 238 27.92 -9.97 -10.99
CA VAL A 238 27.54 -10.18 -9.59
C VAL A 238 27.25 -11.64 -9.29
N ALA A 239 27.77 -12.13 -8.17
CA ALA A 239 27.45 -13.44 -7.60
C ALA A 239 26.63 -13.26 -6.32
N LEU A 240 25.56 -14.04 -6.19
CA LEU A 240 24.67 -14.05 -5.03
C LEU A 240 24.78 -15.39 -4.30
N LEU A 241 25.21 -15.34 -3.04
CA LEU A 241 25.47 -16.52 -2.22
C LEU A 241 24.56 -16.50 -0.98
N ASN A 242 23.74 -17.54 -0.82
CA ASN A 242 22.96 -17.73 0.41
C ASN A 242 23.70 -18.63 1.41
N CYS A 243 25.02 -18.41 1.59
CA CYS A 243 25.83 -19.23 2.48
C CYS A 243 27.06 -18.50 2.99
N ASP A 244 27.57 -18.94 4.14
CA ASP A 244 28.82 -18.43 4.68
C ASP A 244 30.01 -18.70 3.75
N ILE A 245 30.90 -17.71 3.63
CA ILE A 245 32.20 -17.81 2.97
C ILE A 245 33.28 -18.04 4.04
N LYS A 246 33.05 -19.07 4.86
CA LYS A 246 33.99 -19.58 5.85
C LYS A 246 34.03 -21.09 5.80
N GLN A 247 35.01 -21.68 6.46
CA GLN A 247 35.04 -23.12 6.60
C GLN A 247 33.83 -23.60 7.39
N ARG A 248 33.13 -24.60 6.86
CA ARG A 248 31.97 -25.19 7.52
C ARG A 248 32.42 -25.93 8.78
N GLU A 249 31.82 -25.57 9.90
CA GLU A 249 31.91 -26.37 11.11
C GLU A 249 31.09 -27.66 10.93
N SER A 250 31.65 -28.77 11.39
CA SER A 250 30.93 -30.05 11.38
C SER A 250 29.73 -29.96 12.32
N LYS A 251 28.53 -30.32 11.84
CA LYS A 251 27.32 -30.38 12.68
C LYS A 251 27.37 -31.47 13.76
N ARG A 252 28.38 -32.34 13.72
CA ARG A 252 28.65 -33.33 14.77
C ARG A 252 29.79 -32.82 15.62
N ASP A 253 29.67 -32.98 16.94
CA ASP A 253 30.77 -32.73 17.88
C ASP A 253 31.99 -33.54 17.43
N THR A 254 32.93 -32.84 16.80
CA THR A 254 34.15 -33.42 16.25
C THR A 254 35.29 -32.85 17.05
N GLU A 255 35.76 -33.59 18.04
CA GLU A 255 36.95 -33.23 18.81
C GLU A 255 38.19 -33.70 18.05
N ILE A 256 39.08 -32.76 17.73
CA ILE A 256 40.35 -33.04 17.07
C ILE A 256 41.43 -33.06 18.15
N GLU A 257 41.92 -34.25 18.51
CA GLU A 257 43.05 -34.41 19.43
C GLU A 257 44.38 -34.29 18.67
N LEU A 258 45.16 -33.26 19.00
CA LEU A 258 46.49 -33.03 18.43
C LEU A 258 47.55 -33.55 19.41
N GLN A 259 48.32 -34.57 19.01
CA GLN A 259 49.30 -35.25 19.88
C GLN A 259 50.72 -34.69 19.73
N SER A 260 51.02 -33.97 18.66
CA SER A 260 52.35 -33.42 18.38
C SER A 260 52.29 -32.01 17.80
N ALA A 261 53.41 -31.28 17.90
CA ALA A 261 53.56 -29.96 17.29
C ALA A 261 53.52 -30.02 15.75
N GLU A 262 53.97 -31.12 15.15
CA GLU A 262 53.91 -31.32 13.69
C GLU A 262 52.48 -31.49 13.19
N ASP A 263 51.62 -32.16 13.97
CA ASP A 263 50.20 -32.33 13.62
C ASP A 263 49.43 -31.02 13.68
N LEU A 264 49.76 -30.15 14.66
CA LEU A 264 49.21 -28.79 14.72
C LEU A 264 49.60 -27.99 13.48
N GLN A 265 50.85 -28.07 13.04
CA GLN A 265 51.32 -27.34 11.85
C GLN A 265 50.62 -27.82 10.57
N LYS A 266 50.51 -29.13 10.36
CA LYS A 266 49.77 -29.70 9.23
C LYS A 266 48.30 -29.29 9.25
N PHE A 267 47.68 -29.26 10.42
CA PHE A 267 46.30 -28.82 10.58
C PHE A 267 46.12 -27.36 10.17
N MET A 268 47.03 -26.47 10.60
CA MET A 268 47.03 -25.07 10.19
C MET A 268 47.23 -24.91 8.68
N GLU A 269 48.15 -25.67 8.08
CA GLU A 269 48.39 -25.66 6.63
C GLU A 269 47.17 -26.12 5.83
N ILE A 270 46.47 -27.18 6.27
CA ILE A 270 45.22 -27.64 5.63
C ILE A 270 44.12 -26.59 5.75
N HIS A 271 43.99 -25.94 6.91
CA HIS A 271 43.04 -24.83 7.09
C HIS A 271 43.32 -23.68 6.13
N GLU A 272 44.57 -23.24 6.03
CA GLU A 272 44.95 -22.15 5.12
C GLU A 272 44.73 -22.54 3.65
N GLN A 273 45.08 -23.77 3.26
CA GLN A 273 44.81 -24.30 1.92
C GLN A 273 43.31 -24.32 1.60
N THR A 274 42.46 -24.72 2.54
CA THR A 274 41.00 -24.74 2.36
C THR A 274 40.46 -23.34 2.11
N LEU A 275 40.93 -22.33 2.86
CA LEU A 275 40.53 -20.93 2.66
C LEU A 275 41.01 -20.38 1.31
N VAL A 276 42.21 -20.78 0.87
CA VAL A 276 42.75 -20.44 -0.45
C VAL A 276 41.89 -21.06 -1.56
N GLU A 277 41.53 -22.34 -1.46
CA GLU A 277 40.66 -23.02 -2.42
C GLU A 277 39.29 -22.34 -2.54
N ILE A 278 38.68 -21.95 -1.41
CA ILE A 278 37.41 -21.21 -1.40
C ILE A 278 37.55 -19.90 -2.17
N SER A 279 38.62 -19.13 -1.90
CA SER A 279 38.85 -17.86 -2.59
C SER A 279 39.11 -18.04 -4.09
N ASP A 280 39.83 -19.10 -4.48
CA ASP A 280 40.18 -19.36 -5.88
C ASP A 280 38.97 -19.81 -6.69
N LYS A 281 38.04 -20.57 -6.09
CA LYS A 281 36.74 -20.88 -6.71
C LYS A 281 35.96 -19.61 -7.05
N ILE A 282 35.87 -18.67 -6.11
CA ILE A 282 35.18 -17.40 -6.32
C ILE A 282 35.87 -16.56 -7.40
N ILE A 283 37.20 -16.49 -7.39
CA ILE A 283 37.96 -15.74 -8.40
C ILE A 283 37.78 -16.38 -9.80
N THR A 284 37.80 -17.70 -9.88
CA THR A 284 37.63 -18.47 -11.13
C THR A 284 36.24 -18.33 -11.73
N SER A 285 35.20 -18.15 -10.89
CA SER A 285 33.83 -17.89 -11.36
C SER A 285 33.74 -16.65 -12.27
N GLY A 286 34.66 -15.69 -12.10
CA GLY A 286 34.68 -14.44 -12.85
C GLY A 286 33.77 -13.35 -12.27
N ALA A 287 33.15 -13.58 -11.10
CA ALA A 287 32.39 -12.56 -10.38
C ALA A 287 33.28 -11.38 -9.98
N GLU A 288 32.80 -10.14 -10.14
CA GLU A 288 33.48 -8.92 -9.68
C GLU A 288 32.91 -8.42 -8.35
N ILE A 289 31.61 -8.59 -8.16
CA ILE A 289 30.88 -8.25 -6.94
C ILE A 289 30.32 -9.54 -6.35
N ILE A 290 30.56 -9.77 -5.07
CA ILE A 290 30.09 -10.94 -4.33
C ILE A 290 29.21 -10.46 -3.18
N CYS A 291 27.95 -10.88 -3.19
CA CYS A 291 26.98 -10.59 -2.14
C CYS A 291 26.65 -11.89 -1.41
N SER A 292 26.84 -11.92 -0.10
CA SER A 292 26.52 -13.09 0.73
C SER A 292 25.59 -12.74 1.90
N SER A 293 24.67 -13.65 2.22
CA SER A 293 23.90 -13.58 3.47
C SER A 293 24.70 -13.99 4.71
N GLY A 294 25.74 -14.79 4.50
CA GLY A 294 26.54 -15.36 5.58
C GLY A 294 27.79 -14.57 5.93
N ASP A 295 28.50 -15.06 6.94
CA ASP A 295 29.78 -14.51 7.39
C ASP A 295 30.92 -14.82 6.40
N ILE A 296 31.97 -14.00 6.43
CA ILE A 296 33.16 -14.18 5.60
C ILE A 296 34.41 -14.25 6.46
N ASP A 297 35.26 -15.24 6.20
CA ASP A 297 36.56 -15.34 6.85
C ASP A 297 37.48 -14.16 6.44
N ARG A 298 38.20 -13.60 7.42
CA ARG A 298 39.05 -12.42 7.21
C ARG A 298 40.19 -12.66 6.21
N ILE A 299 40.76 -13.86 6.16
CA ILE A 299 41.84 -14.21 5.22
C ILE A 299 41.28 -14.22 3.79
N VAL A 300 40.11 -14.84 3.61
CA VAL A 300 39.40 -14.89 2.31
C VAL A 300 39.04 -13.47 1.86
N LEU A 301 38.50 -12.64 2.75
CA LEU A 301 38.17 -11.25 2.48
C LEU A 301 39.40 -10.43 2.02
N HIS A 302 40.55 -10.63 2.68
CA HIS A 302 41.79 -9.94 2.30
C HIS A 302 42.28 -10.35 0.91
N ARG A 303 42.16 -11.64 0.57
CA ARG A 303 42.56 -12.18 -0.73
C ARG A 303 41.63 -11.74 -1.86
N LEU A 304 40.31 -11.76 -1.64
CA LEU A 304 39.32 -11.28 -2.61
C LEU A 304 39.52 -9.81 -2.96
N ALA A 305 39.76 -8.94 -1.96
CA ALA A 305 40.06 -7.54 -2.26
C ALA A 305 41.47 -7.30 -2.82
N ALA A 306 42.45 -8.18 -2.57
CA ALA A 306 43.73 -8.12 -3.27
C ALA A 306 43.58 -8.46 -4.76
N ALA A 307 42.63 -9.35 -5.09
CA ALA A 307 42.21 -9.66 -6.45
C ALA A 307 41.26 -8.59 -7.06
N GLY A 308 41.02 -7.46 -6.37
CA GLY A 308 40.19 -6.36 -6.85
C GLY A 308 38.68 -6.62 -6.82
N LYS A 309 38.23 -7.67 -6.13
CA LYS A 309 36.81 -8.03 -5.99
C LYS A 309 36.13 -7.22 -4.88
N VAL A 310 34.86 -6.89 -5.08
CA VAL A 310 34.02 -6.23 -4.08
C VAL A 310 33.21 -7.30 -3.35
N VAL A 311 33.21 -7.24 -2.02
CA VAL A 311 32.53 -8.22 -1.19
C VAL A 311 31.62 -7.49 -0.22
N ILE A 312 30.34 -7.87 -0.22
CA ILE A 312 29.32 -7.37 0.69
C ILE A 312 28.72 -8.61 1.38
N HIS A 313 28.71 -8.59 2.71
CA HIS A 313 28.24 -9.70 3.53
C HIS A 313 27.21 -9.23 4.55
N ASP A 314 26.60 -10.19 5.27
CA ASP A 314 25.55 -9.92 6.25
C ASP A 314 24.35 -9.21 5.60
N ILE A 315 23.93 -9.74 4.45
CA ILE A 315 22.81 -9.24 3.65
C ILE A 315 21.57 -10.09 3.94
N ASP A 316 20.43 -9.43 4.14
CA ASP A 316 19.18 -10.15 4.33
C ASP A 316 18.81 -10.97 3.08
N HIS A 317 18.21 -12.14 3.30
CA HIS A 317 17.75 -13.01 2.21
C HIS A 317 16.82 -12.26 1.23
N ILE A 318 15.93 -11.41 1.73
CA ILE A 318 15.00 -10.62 0.90
C ILE A 318 15.78 -9.67 -0.03
N GLN A 319 16.82 -9.01 0.49
CA GLN A 319 17.68 -8.14 -0.33
C GLN A 319 18.42 -8.92 -1.42
N LEU A 320 18.91 -10.13 -1.12
CA LEU A 320 19.52 -10.99 -2.14
C LEU A 320 18.53 -11.39 -3.23
N VAL A 321 17.28 -11.70 -2.88
CA VAL A 321 16.22 -12.01 -3.86
C VAL A 321 15.94 -10.79 -4.75
N HIS A 322 15.84 -9.59 -4.19
CA HIS A 322 15.66 -8.37 -4.97
C HIS A 322 16.84 -8.14 -5.94
N LEU A 323 18.08 -8.32 -5.49
CA LEU A 323 19.23 -8.19 -6.39
C LEU A 323 19.28 -9.30 -7.45
N ALA A 324 18.81 -10.50 -7.14
CA ALA A 324 18.66 -11.59 -8.11
C ALA A 324 17.66 -11.20 -9.21
N GLN A 325 16.50 -10.66 -8.82
CA GLN A 325 15.50 -10.14 -9.75
C GLN A 325 16.07 -8.99 -10.59
N ALA A 326 16.75 -8.01 -9.98
CA ALA A 326 17.32 -6.88 -10.70
C ALA A 326 18.42 -7.30 -11.70
N SER A 327 19.39 -8.10 -11.26
CA SER A 327 20.59 -8.43 -12.04
C SER A 327 20.45 -9.66 -12.93
N GLY A 328 19.38 -10.45 -12.76
CA GLY A 328 19.20 -11.75 -13.42
C GLY A 328 20.10 -12.87 -12.88
N ALA A 329 20.84 -12.62 -11.79
CA ALA A 329 21.67 -13.63 -11.13
C ALA A 329 20.81 -14.74 -10.53
N LYS A 330 21.36 -15.96 -10.49
CA LYS A 330 20.75 -17.07 -9.73
C LYS A 330 21.30 -17.09 -8.32
N LEU A 331 20.42 -17.22 -7.34
CA LEU A 331 20.83 -17.40 -5.96
C LEU A 331 21.47 -18.79 -5.78
N VAL A 332 22.69 -18.81 -5.27
CA VAL A 332 23.47 -20.03 -5.08
C VAL A 332 23.56 -20.36 -3.59
N GLU A 333 23.07 -21.54 -3.21
CA GLU A 333 23.07 -22.02 -1.81
C GLU A 333 24.44 -22.60 -1.38
N HIS A 334 25.25 -23.04 -2.34
CA HIS A 334 26.53 -23.70 -2.07
C HIS A 334 27.65 -23.15 -2.96
N LEU A 335 28.80 -22.83 -2.35
CA LEU A 335 29.99 -22.34 -3.06
C LEU A 335 30.48 -23.27 -4.19
N ASP A 336 30.23 -24.57 -4.07
CA ASP A 336 30.62 -25.56 -5.08
C ASP A 336 29.77 -25.48 -6.36
N ASP A 337 28.56 -24.96 -6.26
CA ASP A 337 27.64 -24.77 -7.39
C ASP A 337 27.85 -23.42 -8.08
N LEU A 338 28.81 -22.60 -7.64
CA LEU A 338 29.10 -21.30 -8.23
C LEU A 338 29.79 -21.48 -9.59
N SER A 339 29.05 -21.18 -10.65
CA SER A 339 29.55 -21.19 -12.03
C SER A 339 29.37 -19.81 -12.68
N SER A 340 30.02 -19.61 -13.83
CA SER A 340 29.86 -18.40 -14.64
C SER A 340 28.41 -18.16 -15.10
N ASP A 341 27.61 -19.22 -15.18
CA ASP A 341 26.22 -19.18 -15.68
C ASP A 341 25.23 -18.68 -14.64
N ASN A 342 25.64 -18.65 -13.36
CA ASN A 342 24.82 -18.17 -12.26
C ASN A 342 25.00 -16.66 -11.99
N LEU A 343 25.95 -16.02 -12.68
CA LEU A 343 26.28 -14.62 -12.48
C LEU A 343 25.25 -13.69 -13.14
N GLY A 344 24.88 -12.65 -12.43
CA GLY A 344 24.09 -11.54 -12.97
C GLY A 344 24.98 -10.46 -13.56
N LEU A 345 24.37 -9.54 -14.30
CA LEU A 345 25.03 -8.37 -14.87
C LEU A 345 24.46 -7.10 -14.23
N VAL A 346 25.36 -6.20 -13.82
CA VAL A 346 25.02 -4.88 -13.30
C VAL A 346 25.71 -3.83 -14.17
N GLY A 347 24.94 -2.94 -14.80
CA GLY A 347 25.48 -1.91 -15.70
C GLY A 347 26.37 -0.91 -14.96
N ARG A 348 25.97 -0.48 -13.76
CA ARG A 348 26.78 0.40 -12.91
C ARG A 348 26.63 0.05 -11.44
N PHE A 349 27.76 -0.14 -10.77
CA PHE A 349 27.85 -0.30 -9.32
C PHE A 349 28.54 0.91 -8.72
N GLU A 350 27.93 1.49 -7.69
CA GLU A 350 28.48 2.62 -6.96
C GLU A 350 28.43 2.35 -5.46
N ALA A 351 29.61 2.37 -4.84
CA ALA A 351 29.81 2.18 -3.43
C ALA A 351 30.46 3.44 -2.84
N GLU A 352 29.67 4.24 -2.12
CA GLU A 352 30.14 5.46 -1.47
C GLU A 352 30.29 5.24 0.04
N ARG A 353 31.54 5.30 0.52
CA ARG A 353 31.82 5.25 1.95
C ARG A 353 31.56 6.62 2.55
N ARG A 354 30.75 6.69 3.61
CA ARG A 354 30.46 7.95 4.30
C ARG A 354 31.32 8.09 5.55
N LEU A 355 31.84 9.29 5.75
CA LEU A 355 32.70 9.62 6.89
C LEU A 355 31.83 9.93 8.11
N ALA A 356 31.88 9.01 9.08
CA ALA A 356 31.51 9.15 10.50
C ALA A 356 30.52 10.28 10.85
N THR A 357 29.24 10.06 10.57
CA THR A 357 28.16 10.45 11.48
C THR A 357 27.69 9.20 12.22
N ASP A 358 27.05 9.36 13.39
CA ASP A 358 26.79 8.30 14.40
C ASP A 358 26.05 7.03 13.92
N GLU A 359 25.65 6.95 12.65
CA GLU A 359 25.05 5.78 12.03
C GLU A 359 25.89 5.36 10.81
N VAL A 360 26.62 4.25 10.96
CA VAL A 360 27.56 3.74 9.95
C VAL A 360 26.83 2.95 8.88
N GLN A 361 26.30 3.64 7.86
CA GLN A 361 25.73 2.98 6.68
C GLN A 361 26.31 3.58 5.40
N ASP A 362 27.25 2.84 4.79
CA ASP A 362 27.75 3.18 3.45
C ASP A 362 26.61 2.98 2.44
N ARG A 363 26.65 3.75 1.34
CA ARG A 363 25.62 3.67 0.30
C ARG A 363 26.09 2.77 -0.82
N ILE A 364 25.29 1.76 -1.13
CA ILE A 364 25.57 0.82 -2.20
C ILE A 364 24.42 0.90 -3.20
N ILE A 365 24.73 1.22 -4.44
CA ILE A 365 23.76 1.36 -5.53
C ILE A 365 24.16 0.40 -6.65
N PHE A 366 23.20 -0.45 -7.03
CA PHE A 366 23.23 -1.26 -8.25
C PHE A 366 22.27 -0.61 -9.24
N ASP A 367 22.81 -0.05 -10.32
CA ASP A 367 22.06 0.70 -11.32
C ASP A 367 22.27 0.10 -12.72
N ASP A 368 21.38 0.48 -13.64
CA ASP A 368 21.35 -0.01 -15.02
C ASP A 368 21.33 -1.55 -15.14
N CYS A 369 20.53 -2.19 -14.29
CA CYS A 369 20.25 -3.61 -14.35
C CYS A 369 19.10 -3.90 -15.34
N THR A 370 19.16 -5.06 -15.98
CA THR A 370 18.22 -5.48 -17.04
C THR A 370 16.94 -6.11 -16.52
N GLY A 371 16.90 -6.53 -15.25
CA GLY A 371 15.79 -7.28 -14.68
C GLY A 371 14.57 -6.45 -14.26
N PRO A 372 13.47 -7.13 -13.88
CA PRO A 372 12.16 -6.58 -13.54
C PRO A 372 12.09 -5.80 -12.21
N LEU A 373 13.16 -5.17 -11.73
CA LEU A 373 13.15 -4.50 -10.44
C LEU A 373 13.70 -3.08 -10.52
N VAL A 374 12.99 -2.15 -9.87
CA VAL A 374 13.32 -0.72 -9.84
C VAL A 374 13.29 -0.24 -8.40
N THR A 375 14.21 0.63 -8.02
CA THR A 375 14.19 1.31 -6.72
C THR A 375 14.04 2.80 -6.91
N ILE A 376 13.05 3.42 -6.29
CA ILE A 376 12.89 4.87 -6.22
C ILE A 376 13.53 5.37 -4.93
N LEU A 377 14.58 6.19 -5.09
CA LEU A 377 15.29 6.81 -3.99
C LEU A 377 14.64 8.15 -3.67
N VAL A 378 13.91 8.23 -2.57
CA VAL A 378 13.17 9.44 -2.15
C VAL A 378 14.03 10.27 -1.20
N GLY A 379 14.34 11.49 -1.60
CA GLY A 379 15.15 12.40 -0.80
C GLY A 379 14.36 13.10 0.31
N GLY A 380 14.98 13.25 1.47
CA GLY A 380 14.46 14.06 2.57
C GLY A 380 14.71 13.45 3.95
N ALA A 381 15.16 14.28 4.89
CA ALA A 381 15.25 13.89 6.30
C ALA A 381 13.87 13.81 6.98
N MET A 382 13.02 14.83 6.79
CA MET A 382 11.67 14.93 7.35
C MET A 382 10.61 14.85 6.26
N GLY A 383 9.52 14.11 6.51
CA GLY A 383 8.39 13.97 5.57
C GLY A 383 8.63 13.01 4.39
N ALA A 384 9.83 12.44 4.25
CA ALA A 384 10.13 11.46 3.21
C ALA A 384 9.28 10.19 3.35
N GLU A 385 8.98 9.74 4.56
CA GLU A 385 8.09 8.60 4.79
C GLU A 385 6.67 8.82 4.25
N GLU A 386 6.15 10.06 4.37
CA GLU A 386 4.82 10.40 3.85
C GLU A 386 4.85 10.54 2.33
N THR A 387 5.97 11.04 1.78
CA THR A 387 6.20 11.09 0.34
C THR A 387 6.28 9.69 -0.25
N ILE A 388 7.06 8.79 0.36
CA ILE A 388 7.17 7.37 -0.02
C ILE A 388 5.79 6.71 0.00
N ARG A 389 5.00 6.90 1.07
CA ARG A 389 3.65 6.35 1.12
C ARG A 389 2.76 6.91 0.01
N GLY A 390 2.76 8.23 -0.19
CA GLY A 390 2.00 8.85 -1.27
C GLY A 390 2.36 8.32 -2.65
N MET A 391 3.65 8.10 -2.90
CA MET A 391 4.13 7.49 -4.14
C MET A 391 3.75 6.00 -4.26
N TYR A 392 3.80 5.25 -3.17
CA TYR A 392 3.40 3.85 -3.15
C TYR A 392 1.91 3.66 -3.43
N ASP A 393 1.05 4.46 -2.81
CA ASP A 393 -0.40 4.40 -3.05
C ASP A 393 -0.74 4.79 -4.50
N ALA A 394 -0.07 5.83 -5.04
CA ALA A 394 -0.21 6.21 -6.44
C ALA A 394 0.31 5.13 -7.40
N LEU A 395 1.41 4.44 -7.04
CA LEU A 395 1.93 3.31 -7.79
C LEU A 395 0.90 2.18 -7.84
N ARG A 396 0.26 1.86 -6.72
CA ARG A 396 -0.76 0.80 -6.64
C ARG A 396 -2.01 1.14 -7.44
N ALA A 397 -2.52 2.37 -7.32
CA ALA A 397 -3.64 2.84 -8.13
C ALA A 397 -3.31 2.78 -9.64
N THR A 398 -2.10 3.19 -10.02
CA THR A 398 -1.66 3.16 -11.43
C THR A 398 -1.44 1.72 -11.94
N SER A 399 -0.92 0.83 -11.09
CA SER A 399 -0.79 -0.60 -11.41
C SER A 399 -2.16 -1.24 -11.68
N LEU A 400 -3.15 -0.92 -10.83
CA LEU A 400 -4.53 -1.41 -11.00
C LEU A 400 -5.17 -0.86 -12.29
N ALA A 401 -4.95 0.42 -12.61
CA ALA A 401 -5.38 1.00 -13.88
C ALA A 401 -4.77 0.28 -15.09
N LEU A 402 -3.51 -0.13 -14.99
CA LEU A 402 -2.80 -0.85 -16.05
C LEU A 402 -3.29 -2.30 -16.18
N SER A 403 -3.60 -2.99 -15.08
CA SER A 403 -4.09 -4.38 -15.10
C SER A 403 -5.54 -4.48 -15.59
N GLU A 404 -6.42 -3.61 -15.12
CA GLU A 404 -7.87 -3.64 -15.43
C GLU A 404 -8.22 -2.90 -16.73
N GLY A 405 -7.38 -1.94 -17.14
CA GLY A 405 -7.59 -1.16 -18.36
C GLY A 405 -8.86 -0.30 -18.35
N THR A 406 -9.41 -0.01 -17.17
CA THR A 406 -10.71 0.66 -17.00
C THR A 406 -10.60 1.81 -16.00
N LEU A 407 -11.01 3.01 -16.43
CA LEU A 407 -10.90 4.24 -15.67
C LEU A 407 -12.26 4.92 -15.51
N LEU A 408 -12.40 5.70 -14.44
CA LEU A 408 -13.58 6.50 -14.16
C LEU A 408 -13.19 7.94 -13.79
N PRO A 409 -14.03 8.93 -14.09
CA PRO A 409 -13.76 10.31 -13.70
C PRO A 409 -13.89 10.49 -12.19
N GLY A 410 -12.87 11.10 -11.59
CA GLY A 410 -12.79 11.42 -10.17
C GLY A 410 -13.59 12.67 -9.80
N GLY A 411 -13.15 13.39 -8.75
CA GLY A 411 -13.77 14.66 -8.35
C GLY A 411 -15.25 14.55 -7.94
N GLY A 412 -15.70 13.35 -7.55
CA GLY A 412 -17.10 13.07 -7.24
C GLY A 412 -18.02 12.89 -8.46
N ALA A 413 -17.50 12.96 -9.69
CA ALA A 413 -18.31 12.82 -10.91
C ALA A 413 -18.93 11.42 -11.02
N SER A 414 -18.13 10.36 -10.82
CA SER A 414 -18.62 8.98 -10.79
C SER A 414 -19.72 8.75 -9.74
N HIS A 415 -19.57 9.36 -8.55
CA HIS A 415 -20.57 9.27 -7.50
C HIS A 415 -21.89 9.95 -7.90
N MET A 416 -21.84 11.04 -8.67
CA MET A 416 -23.02 11.71 -9.21
C MET A 416 -23.70 10.90 -10.32
N ILE A 417 -22.92 10.24 -11.19
CA ILE A 417 -23.45 9.33 -12.22
C ILE A 417 -24.24 8.21 -11.55
N ALA A 418 -23.63 7.53 -10.58
CA ALA A 418 -24.29 6.49 -9.78
C ALA A 418 -25.53 7.03 -9.05
N SER A 419 -25.44 8.22 -8.45
CA SER A 419 -26.57 8.82 -7.71
C SER A 419 -27.77 9.11 -8.61
N LYS A 420 -27.53 9.63 -9.83
CA LYS A 420 -28.57 9.86 -10.84
C LYS A 420 -29.26 8.55 -11.22
N ALA A 421 -28.48 7.52 -11.56
CA ALA A 421 -29.00 6.22 -11.97
C ALA A 421 -29.85 5.56 -10.89
N VAL A 422 -29.36 5.54 -9.64
CA VAL A 422 -30.10 5.00 -8.49
C VAL A 422 -31.41 5.76 -8.27
N LYS A 423 -31.40 7.08 -8.40
CA LYS A 423 -32.60 7.90 -8.20
C LYS A 423 -33.66 7.67 -9.28
N GLU A 424 -33.25 7.60 -10.54
CA GLU A 424 -34.15 7.30 -11.66
C GLU A 424 -34.75 5.88 -11.56
N ALA A 425 -33.98 4.92 -11.05
CA ALA A 425 -34.47 3.58 -10.78
C ALA A 425 -35.42 3.53 -9.58
N ALA A 426 -35.12 4.28 -8.50
CA ALA A 426 -35.97 4.37 -7.32
C ALA A 426 -37.37 4.91 -7.63
N GLU A 427 -37.52 5.81 -8.61
CA GLU A 427 -38.82 6.32 -9.06
C GLU A 427 -39.72 5.25 -9.68
N LYS A 428 -39.14 4.19 -10.25
CA LYS A 428 -39.86 3.07 -10.90
C LYS A 428 -40.32 2.02 -9.89
N ILE A 429 -39.82 2.07 -8.66
CA ILE A 429 -40.11 1.08 -7.60
C ILE A 429 -41.25 1.60 -6.71
N ALA A 430 -42.26 0.75 -6.53
CA ALA A 430 -43.47 1.08 -5.78
C ALA A 430 -43.45 0.63 -4.31
N ASP A 431 -42.46 -0.14 -3.90
CA ASP A 431 -42.37 -0.69 -2.55
C ASP A 431 -41.67 0.26 -1.55
N ARG A 432 -41.52 -0.18 -0.30
CA ARG A 432 -40.84 0.60 0.74
C ARG A 432 -39.31 0.61 0.60
N SER A 433 -38.72 -0.28 -0.20
CA SER A 433 -37.26 -0.34 -0.44
C SER A 433 -36.78 0.89 -1.19
N ARG A 434 -37.66 1.55 -1.96
CA ARG A 434 -37.45 2.88 -2.54
C ARG A 434 -36.86 3.89 -1.55
N LEU A 435 -37.31 3.88 -0.29
CA LEU A 435 -36.80 4.80 0.73
C LEU A 435 -35.31 4.57 1.02
N GLY A 436 -34.88 3.30 0.98
CA GLY A 436 -33.49 2.89 1.07
C GLY A 436 -32.69 3.36 -0.15
N MET A 437 -33.21 3.19 -1.36
CA MET A 437 -32.54 3.67 -2.58
C MET A 437 -32.38 5.20 -2.61
N ASP A 438 -33.42 5.94 -2.23
CA ASP A 438 -33.36 7.40 -2.10
C ASP A 438 -32.31 7.84 -1.07
N ALA A 439 -32.16 7.07 0.03
CA ALA A 439 -31.12 7.28 1.02
C ALA A 439 -29.71 6.98 0.48
N PHE A 440 -29.56 5.92 -0.32
CA PHE A 440 -28.31 5.57 -0.97
C PHE A 440 -27.85 6.66 -1.95
N SER A 441 -28.75 7.16 -2.79
CA SER A 441 -28.49 8.27 -3.71
C SER A 441 -28.00 9.53 -2.97
N ARG A 442 -28.60 9.87 -1.82
CA ARG A 442 -28.12 10.99 -0.97
C ARG A 442 -26.75 10.70 -0.33
N ALA A 443 -26.46 9.45 0.03
CA ALA A 443 -25.17 9.08 0.57
C ALA A 443 -24.05 9.22 -0.48
N LEU A 444 -24.32 8.90 -1.75
CA LEU A 444 -23.37 9.10 -2.85
C LEU A 444 -23.01 10.58 -3.07
N GLU A 445 -23.99 11.47 -2.93
CA GLU A 445 -23.79 12.92 -3.02
C GLU A 445 -22.94 13.50 -1.87
N MET A 446 -22.66 12.71 -0.82
CA MET A 446 -21.81 13.13 0.29
C MET A 446 -20.35 13.35 -0.16
N ILE A 447 -19.86 12.57 -1.12
CA ILE A 447 -18.48 12.71 -1.61
C ILE A 447 -18.24 14.06 -2.29
N PRO A 448 -19.00 14.46 -3.33
CA PRO A 448 -18.84 15.80 -3.91
C PRO A 448 -19.15 16.93 -2.92
N TRP A 449 -20.10 16.74 -1.99
CA TRP A 449 -20.33 17.70 -0.93
C TRP A 449 -19.09 17.90 -0.05
N MET A 450 -18.39 16.83 0.34
CA MET A 450 -17.17 16.94 1.15
C MET A 450 -16.02 17.59 0.38
N LEU A 451 -15.87 17.28 -0.91
CA LEU A 451 -14.88 17.93 -1.77
C LEU A 451 -15.12 19.44 -1.83
N ALA A 452 -16.36 19.87 -2.03
CA ALA A 452 -16.75 21.28 -2.04
C ALA A 452 -16.50 21.96 -0.67
N ALA A 453 -16.84 21.28 0.43
CA ALA A 453 -16.59 21.78 1.78
C ALA A 453 -15.09 22.00 2.04
N ASN A 454 -14.25 21.06 1.64
CA ASN A 454 -12.80 21.14 1.84
C ASN A 454 -12.14 22.17 0.89
N ALA A 455 -12.76 22.45 -0.27
CA ALA A 455 -12.35 23.55 -1.14
C ALA A 455 -12.72 24.95 -0.58
N GLY A 456 -13.55 25.01 0.48
CA GLY A 456 -13.94 26.27 1.13
C GLY A 456 -15.16 26.97 0.50
N VAL A 457 -15.83 26.33 -0.45
CA VAL A 457 -17.08 26.83 -1.03
C VAL A 457 -18.29 26.31 -0.25
N ASN A 458 -19.46 26.95 -0.42
CA ASN A 458 -20.69 26.47 0.21
C ASN A 458 -21.10 25.12 -0.42
N PRO A 459 -21.11 24.00 0.35
CA PRO A 459 -21.39 22.69 -0.21
C PRO A 459 -22.80 22.54 -0.78
N LEU A 460 -23.77 23.29 -0.24
CA LEU A 460 -25.14 23.23 -0.71
C LEU A 460 -25.27 23.84 -2.11
N ASP A 461 -24.66 25.00 -2.32
CA ASP A 461 -24.70 25.72 -3.60
C ASP A 461 -23.99 24.88 -4.68
N ALA A 462 -22.81 24.37 -4.36
CA ALA A 462 -22.05 23.47 -5.23
C ALA A 462 -22.86 22.20 -5.58
N LEU A 463 -23.53 21.55 -4.60
CA LEU A 463 -24.32 20.35 -4.90
C LEU A 463 -25.54 20.66 -5.77
N LEU A 464 -26.18 21.83 -5.60
CA LEU A 464 -27.31 22.24 -6.43
C LEU A 464 -26.91 22.51 -7.87
N GLU A 465 -25.82 23.24 -8.07
CA GLU A 465 -25.24 23.48 -9.39
C GLU A 465 -24.81 22.16 -10.05
N LEU A 466 -24.19 21.25 -9.29
CA LEU A 466 -23.71 19.95 -9.79
C LEU A 466 -24.90 19.08 -10.25
N ARG A 467 -25.98 19.05 -9.47
CA ARG A 467 -27.23 18.38 -9.87
C ARG A 467 -27.83 18.99 -11.13
N SER A 468 -27.72 20.30 -11.34
CA SER A 468 -28.17 20.95 -12.57
C SER A 468 -27.34 20.51 -13.77
N ALA A 469 -26.02 20.56 -13.65
CA ALA A 469 -25.08 20.13 -14.70
C ALA A 469 -25.31 18.67 -15.11
N VAL A 470 -25.52 17.77 -14.13
CA VAL A 470 -25.80 16.35 -14.37
C VAL A 470 -27.16 16.13 -15.05
N ARG A 471 -28.16 16.98 -14.78
CA ARG A 471 -29.46 16.95 -15.50
C ARG A 471 -29.35 17.47 -16.92
N GLU A 472 -28.49 18.45 -17.15
CA GLU A 472 -28.16 18.98 -18.48
C GLU A 472 -27.22 18.05 -19.27
N ASN A 473 -26.92 16.86 -18.74
CA ASN A 473 -26.06 15.83 -19.33
C ASN A 473 -24.63 16.32 -19.62
N MET A 474 -24.10 17.18 -18.74
CA MET A 474 -22.67 17.50 -18.76
C MET A 474 -21.85 16.23 -18.47
N VAL A 475 -20.90 15.93 -19.36
CA VAL A 475 -20.04 14.74 -19.25
C VAL A 475 -19.10 14.89 -18.06
N ALA A 476 -19.09 13.88 -17.19
CA ALA A 476 -18.19 13.80 -16.03
C ALA A 476 -18.23 15.07 -15.13
N ALA A 477 -19.41 15.62 -14.90
CA ALA A 477 -19.55 16.78 -14.01
C ALA A 477 -19.14 16.43 -12.58
N GLY A 478 -18.15 17.13 -12.03
CA GLY A 478 -17.64 16.95 -10.67
C GLY A 478 -17.20 18.26 -10.04
N VAL A 479 -16.54 18.17 -8.88
CA VAL A 479 -16.02 19.31 -8.11
C VAL A 479 -14.52 19.43 -8.31
N SER A 480 -14.07 20.60 -8.79
CA SER A 480 -12.66 20.90 -9.02
C SER A 480 -11.93 21.26 -7.72
N PRO A 481 -10.59 21.36 -7.71
CA PRO A 481 -9.82 21.73 -6.51
C PRO A 481 -10.12 23.12 -5.94
N ASP A 482 -10.66 24.04 -6.76
CA ASP A 482 -11.14 25.36 -6.35
C ASP A 482 -12.61 25.37 -5.92
N GLY A 483 -13.30 24.23 -6.01
CA GLY A 483 -14.70 24.07 -5.61
C GLY A 483 -15.71 24.45 -6.69
N SER A 484 -15.26 24.82 -7.90
CA SER A 484 -16.14 25.05 -9.05
C SER A 484 -16.56 23.74 -9.71
N ILE A 485 -17.62 23.79 -10.51
CA ILE A 485 -18.13 22.61 -11.22
C ILE A 485 -17.60 22.62 -12.64
N SER A 486 -16.87 21.56 -12.99
CA SER A 486 -16.29 21.38 -14.31
C SER A 486 -16.34 19.91 -14.72
N SER A 487 -15.93 19.64 -15.95
CA SER A 487 -15.77 18.26 -16.42
C SER A 487 -14.49 17.67 -15.83
N MET A 488 -14.56 16.48 -15.25
CA MET A 488 -13.46 15.77 -14.58
C MET A 488 -12.78 14.73 -15.47
N LEU A 489 -12.83 14.89 -16.80
CA LEU A 489 -12.17 13.94 -17.72
C LEU A 489 -10.64 13.93 -17.61
N GLU A 490 -10.04 14.96 -17.01
CA GLU A 490 -8.60 15.02 -16.74
C GLU A 490 -8.22 14.42 -15.39
N VAL A 491 -9.19 14.19 -14.51
CA VAL A 491 -9.01 13.61 -13.17
C VAL A 491 -9.53 12.19 -13.21
N LEU A 492 -8.64 11.22 -13.29
CA LEU A 492 -9.00 9.81 -13.54
C LEU A 492 -8.57 8.94 -12.36
N GLU A 493 -9.43 8.01 -12.02
CA GLU A 493 -9.21 6.99 -10.99
C GLU A 493 -9.47 5.60 -11.59
N PRO A 494 -8.82 4.52 -11.10
CA PRO A 494 -9.13 3.17 -11.52
C PRO A 494 -10.60 2.84 -11.23
N ALA A 495 -11.32 2.25 -12.20
CA ALA A 495 -12.75 2.00 -12.04
C ALA A 495 -13.04 1.08 -10.84
N GLU A 496 -12.21 0.04 -10.69
CA GLU A 496 -12.27 -0.93 -9.60
C GLU A 496 -12.14 -0.28 -8.21
N SER A 497 -11.35 0.80 -8.09
CA SER A 497 -11.22 1.54 -6.82
C SER A 497 -12.58 2.04 -6.30
N ILE A 498 -13.37 2.65 -7.19
CA ILE A 498 -14.67 3.24 -6.88
C ILE A 498 -15.72 2.14 -6.70
N LEU A 499 -15.74 1.14 -7.60
CA LEU A 499 -16.68 0.02 -7.55
C LEU A 499 -16.53 -0.79 -6.27
N HIS A 500 -15.30 -1.24 -5.97
CA HIS A 500 -14.99 -1.97 -4.75
C HIS A 500 -15.33 -1.13 -3.51
N GLY A 501 -15.00 0.17 -3.52
CA GLY A 501 -15.33 1.08 -2.43
C GLY A 501 -16.83 1.19 -2.15
N ILE A 502 -17.66 1.35 -3.19
CA ILE A 502 -19.13 1.41 -3.06
C ILE A 502 -19.68 0.07 -2.53
N MET A 503 -19.21 -1.06 -3.06
CA MET A 503 -19.68 -2.39 -2.67
C MET A 503 -19.30 -2.72 -1.23
N ALA A 504 -18.03 -2.57 -0.86
CA ALA A 504 -17.52 -2.86 0.47
C ALA A 504 -18.17 -1.97 1.55
N ALA A 505 -18.37 -0.67 1.24
CA ALA A 505 -19.08 0.24 2.12
C ALA A 505 -20.54 -0.18 2.34
N THR A 506 -21.21 -0.61 1.26
CA THR A 506 -22.60 -1.08 1.32
C THR A 506 -22.73 -2.34 2.15
N GLU A 507 -21.86 -3.32 1.94
CA GLU A 507 -21.84 -4.57 2.71
C GLU A 507 -21.58 -4.32 4.20
N THR A 508 -20.62 -3.43 4.51
CA THR A 508 -20.31 -3.04 5.88
C THR A 508 -21.50 -2.35 6.56
N ALA A 509 -22.15 -1.41 5.86
CA ALA A 509 -23.33 -0.74 6.38
C ALA A 509 -24.48 -1.73 6.62
N ASN A 510 -24.71 -2.65 5.69
CA ASN A 510 -25.75 -3.66 5.80
C ASN A 510 -25.50 -4.63 6.96
N THR A 511 -24.24 -5.01 7.19
CA THR A 511 -23.84 -5.85 8.33
C THR A 511 -24.18 -5.17 9.65
N LEU A 512 -23.85 -3.88 9.79
CA LEU A 512 -24.18 -3.10 10.98
C LEU A 512 -25.68 -2.92 11.19
N LEU A 513 -26.45 -2.72 10.12
CA LEU A 513 -27.90 -2.54 10.20
C LEU A 513 -28.64 -3.83 10.59
N ARG A 514 -28.02 -5.01 10.38
CA ARG A 514 -28.54 -6.32 10.80
C ARG A 514 -28.27 -6.62 12.27
N CYS A 515 -27.44 -5.84 12.97
CA CYS A 515 -27.19 -6.01 14.40
C CYS A 515 -28.33 -5.39 15.24
N ASP A 516 -29.10 -6.25 15.91
CA ASP A 516 -30.18 -5.86 16.82
C ASP A 516 -29.79 -5.89 18.31
N GLN A 517 -28.71 -6.62 18.66
CA GLN A 517 -28.19 -6.74 20.02
C GLN A 517 -26.67 -6.70 20.07
N VAL A 518 -26.13 -6.11 21.14
CA VAL A 518 -24.72 -6.21 21.51
C VAL A 518 -24.63 -6.85 22.88
N ILE A 519 -23.89 -7.97 22.95
CA ILE A 519 -23.71 -8.77 24.15
C ILE A 519 -22.26 -8.62 24.61
N SER A 520 -22.05 -7.98 25.76
CA SER A 520 -20.74 -7.89 26.39
C SER A 520 -20.61 -8.96 27.46
N ALA A 521 -19.79 -9.98 27.18
CA ALA A 521 -19.52 -11.09 28.10
C ALA A 521 -18.56 -10.71 29.24
N ARG A 522 -17.86 -9.57 29.14
CA ARG A 522 -16.89 -9.08 30.15
C ARG A 522 -17.40 -7.86 30.95
N GLY A 523 -18.62 -7.38 30.67
CA GLY A 523 -19.24 -6.26 31.39
C GLY A 523 -18.85 -4.86 30.92
N ASP A 524 -17.91 -4.75 29.97
CA ASP A 524 -17.44 -3.49 29.36
C ASP A 524 -18.25 -3.05 28.14
#